data_AF-A0A920M8V7-F1
#
_entry.id   AF-A0A920M8V7-F1
#
_cell.length_a   1.000
_cell.length_b   1.000
_cell.length_c   1.000
_cell.angle_alpha   90.00
_cell.angle_beta   90.00
_cell.angle_gamma   90.00
#
_symmetry.space_group_name_H-M   'P 1'
#
loop_
_entity.id
_entity.type
_entity.pdbx_description
1 polymer ?
#
loop_
_entity_poly.entity_id
_entity_poly.type
_entity_poly.pdbx_seq_one_letter_code
_entity_poly.pdbx_strand_id
1 'polypeptide(L)'
;MVGIRYEGPKGGPGMREMLKPTSAIMGQGLGDKVAFITDGRFSGGTHGFVVGHISPEAYVGGPIGVIENGDKITIDAETNSISIDISMRSFKKD
;
A
#
# COMPACT_ATOMS: atom_id res chain seq x y z
N MET A 1 -7.70 -3.28 5.11
CA MET A 1 -6.73 -2.54 4.27
C MET A 1 -6.58 -3.25 2.94
N VAL A 2 -6.37 -2.50 1.86
CA VAL A 2 -6.08 -3.05 0.53
C VAL A 2 -4.63 -2.71 0.15
N GLY A 3 -3.82 -3.72 -0.15
CA GLY A 3 -2.44 -3.57 -0.62
C GLY A 3 -2.32 -3.86 -2.11
N ILE A 4 -1.77 -2.90 -2.86
CA ILE A 4 -1.45 -3.07 -4.29
C ILE A 4 0.06 -2.99 -4.43
N ARG A 5 0.69 -4.12 -4.75
CA ARG A 5 2.15 -4.28 -4.78
C ARG A 5 2.67 -4.63 -6.17
N TYR A 6 3.96 -4.47 -6.38
CA TYR A 6 4.62 -4.62 -7.68
C TYR A 6 4.14 -3.59 -8.70
N GLU A 7 3.81 -2.40 -8.21
CA GLU A 7 3.41 -1.24 -9.00
C GLU A 7 4.48 -0.16 -9.02
N GLY A 8 5.62 -0.41 -8.37
CA GLY A 8 6.75 0.49 -8.29
C GLY A 8 7.50 0.66 -9.62
N PRO A 9 8.59 1.44 -9.62
CA PRO A 9 9.38 1.74 -10.82
C PRO A 9 9.89 0.50 -11.57
N LYS A 10 10.24 -0.58 -10.87
CA LYS A 10 10.73 -1.82 -11.47
C LYS A 10 9.65 -2.89 -11.61
N GLY A 11 8.79 -3.04 -10.59
CA GLY A 11 7.73 -4.06 -10.60
C GLY A 11 6.62 -3.80 -11.60
N GLY A 12 6.13 -2.55 -11.66
CA GLY A 12 5.04 -2.12 -12.54
C GLY A 12 5.45 -1.94 -14.01
N PRO A 13 6.75 -1.95 -14.30
CA PRO A 13 7.58 -0.78 -14.64
C PRO A 13 6.92 0.61 -14.73
N GLY A 14 7.70 1.65 -14.44
CA GLY A 14 7.31 3.05 -14.69
C GLY A 14 6.34 3.67 -13.67
N MET A 15 6.08 2.95 -12.58
CA MET A 15 5.32 3.44 -11.43
C MET A 15 3.95 4.02 -11.81
N ARG A 16 3.03 3.16 -12.27
CA ARG A 16 1.75 3.59 -12.83
C ARG A 16 0.85 4.28 -11.80
N GLU A 17 0.02 5.19 -12.30
CA GLU A 17 -0.99 5.89 -11.50
C GLU A 17 -2.33 5.18 -11.60
N MET A 18 -2.92 4.88 -10.44
CA MET A 18 -4.12 4.05 -10.32
C MET A 18 -5.31 4.85 -9.79
N LEU A 19 -6.37 4.90 -10.59
CA LEU A 19 -7.68 5.46 -10.23
C LEU A 19 -8.73 4.37 -9.98
N LYS A 20 -8.76 3.34 -10.84
CA LYS A 20 -9.81 2.31 -10.83
C LYS A 20 -10.02 1.62 -9.47
N PRO A 21 -8.96 1.18 -8.75
CA PRO A 21 -9.13 0.45 -7.48
C PRO A 21 -9.78 1.32 -6.41
N THR A 22 -9.37 2.59 -6.34
CA THR A 22 -9.88 3.51 -5.33
C THR A 22 -11.30 3.96 -5.67
N SER A 23 -11.58 4.29 -6.93
CA SER A 23 -12.94 4.65 -7.37
C SER A 23 -13.97 3.54 -7.14
N ALA A 24 -13.59 2.27 -7.27
CA ALA A 24 -14.50 1.14 -7.04
C ALA A 24 -14.96 1.06 -5.58
N ILE A 25 -14.03 1.18 -4.63
CA ILE A 25 -14.34 1.16 -3.19
C ILE A 25 -15.09 2.42 -2.75
N MET A 26 -14.74 3.58 -3.33
CA MET A 26 -15.47 4.83 -3.12
C MET A 26 -16.93 4.72 -3.59
N GLY A 27 -17.15 4.15 -4.78
CA GLY A 27 -18.50 3.93 -5.33
C GLY A 27 -19.36 2.98 -4.49
N GLN A 28 -18.74 2.15 -3.65
CA GLN A 28 -19.43 1.30 -2.67
C GLN A 28 -19.66 1.99 -1.32
N GLY A 29 -19.25 3.25 -1.15
CA GLY A 29 -19.39 3.98 0.11
C GLY A 29 -18.49 3.47 1.23
N LEU A 30 -17.36 2.83 0.88
CA LEU A 30 -16.41 2.24 1.84
C LEU A 30 -15.12 3.05 2.00
N GLY A 31 -15.07 4.25 1.42
CA GLY A 31 -13.87 5.08 1.36
C GLY A 31 -13.30 5.52 2.70
N ASP A 32 -14.16 5.64 3.71
CA ASP A 32 -13.83 5.98 5.10
C ASP A 32 -13.53 4.74 5.96
N LYS A 33 -13.83 3.53 5.46
CA LYS A 33 -13.65 2.26 6.18
C LYS A 33 -12.44 1.46 5.71
N VAL A 34 -11.88 1.80 4.54
CA VAL A 34 -10.82 1.04 3.90
C VAL A 34 -9.63 1.95 3.60
N ALA A 35 -8.49 1.64 4.22
CA ALA A 35 -7.21 2.25 3.85
C ALA A 35 -6.55 1.52 2.66
N PHE A 36 -5.82 2.27 1.84
CA PHE A 36 -5.08 1.80 0.67
C PHE A 36 -3.58 2.05 0.81
N ILE A 37 -2.78 1.07 0.40
CA ILE A 37 -1.32 1.17 0.35
C ILE A 37 -0.77 0.65 -0.98
N THR A 38 0.27 1.28 -1.52
CA THR A 38 0.96 0.82 -2.72
C THR A 38 2.42 1.28 -2.83
N ASP A 39 3.26 0.48 -3.50
CA ASP A 39 4.59 0.89 -3.99
C ASP A 39 4.53 1.69 -5.31
N GLY A 40 3.33 1.81 -5.92
CA GLY A 40 3.04 2.66 -7.08
C GLY A 40 2.43 4.02 -6.71
N ARG A 41 1.51 4.50 -7.54
CA ARG A 41 0.82 5.80 -7.37
C ARG A 41 -0.70 5.66 -7.35
N PHE A 42 -1.36 6.51 -6.59
CA PHE A 42 -2.80 6.73 -6.66
C PHE A 42 -3.11 8.10 -7.26
N SER A 43 -4.19 8.19 -8.03
CA SER A 43 -4.67 9.46 -8.55
C SER A 43 -5.48 10.23 -7.50
N GLY A 44 -5.40 11.57 -7.54
CA GLY A 44 -5.94 12.50 -6.53
C GLY A 44 -7.46 12.53 -6.31
N GLY A 45 -8.25 11.67 -6.97
CA GLY A 45 -9.70 11.53 -6.74
C GLY A 45 -10.07 10.63 -5.56
N THR A 46 -9.12 10.32 -4.67
CA THR A 46 -9.33 9.35 -3.59
C THR A 46 -9.46 10.06 -2.25
N HIS A 47 -10.53 9.77 -1.50
CA HIS A 47 -10.73 10.23 -0.12
C HIS A 47 -10.30 9.13 0.88
N GLY A 48 -10.08 9.46 2.15
CA GLY A 48 -9.63 8.48 3.17
C GLY A 48 -8.12 8.23 3.20
N PHE A 49 -7.68 7.19 3.93
CA PHE A 49 -6.26 6.88 4.12
C PHE A 49 -5.67 6.18 2.89
N VAL A 50 -4.84 6.91 2.14
CA VAL A 50 -4.22 6.44 0.91
C VAL A 50 -2.74 6.74 0.97
N VAL A 51 -1.92 5.70 0.92
CA VAL A 51 -0.46 5.81 0.96
C VAL A 51 0.12 5.23 -0.33
N GLY A 52 0.72 6.09 -1.15
CA GLY A 52 1.50 5.69 -2.32
C GLY A 52 3.00 5.73 -2.05
N HIS A 53 3.79 5.39 -3.07
CA HIS A 53 5.25 5.51 -3.05
C HIS A 53 5.96 4.72 -1.94
N ILE A 54 5.35 3.64 -1.44
CA ILE A 54 5.99 2.81 -0.41
C ILE A 54 7.31 2.26 -0.95
N SER A 55 8.38 2.52 -0.21
CA SER A 55 9.75 2.25 -0.60
C SER A 55 10.51 1.56 0.55
N PRO A 56 11.41 0.59 0.26
CA PRO A 56 11.68 0.01 -1.05
C PRO A 56 10.46 -0.72 -1.65
N GLU A 57 10.35 -0.78 -2.98
CA GLU A 57 9.22 -1.44 -3.67
C GLU A 57 9.24 -2.96 -3.45
N ALA A 58 8.10 -3.63 -3.67
CA ALA A 58 7.99 -5.08 -3.52
C ALA A 58 8.96 -5.85 -4.41
N TYR A 59 9.21 -5.34 -5.64
CA TYR A 59 10.08 -6.00 -6.62
C TYR A 59 11.52 -6.14 -6.14
N VAL A 60 12.02 -5.22 -5.32
CA VAL A 60 13.38 -5.25 -4.77
C VAL A 60 13.44 -5.83 -3.35
N GLY A 61 12.37 -6.50 -2.91
CA GLY A 61 12.32 -7.12 -1.59
C GLY A 61 11.98 -6.17 -0.44
N GLY A 62 11.35 -5.03 -0.72
CA GLY A 62 10.93 -4.10 0.33
C GLY A 62 9.81 -4.66 1.24
N PRO A 63 9.58 -4.03 2.40
CA PRO A 63 8.63 -4.54 3.42
C PRO A 63 7.18 -4.72 2.94
N ILE A 64 6.77 -4.02 1.89
CA ILE A 64 5.43 -4.20 1.30
C ILE A 64 5.30 -5.51 0.50
N GLY A 65 6.41 -6.06 0.00
CA GLY A 65 6.41 -7.25 -0.85
C GLY A 65 5.98 -8.53 -0.14
N VAL A 66 5.94 -8.48 1.18
CA VAL A 66 5.88 -9.64 2.06
C VAL A 66 4.68 -9.63 3.01
N ILE A 67 3.83 -8.62 2.84
CA ILE A 67 2.49 -8.58 3.42
C ILE A 67 1.67 -9.74 2.86
N GLU A 68 0.92 -10.38 3.74
CA GLU A 68 -0.08 -11.38 3.41
C GLU A 68 -1.47 -10.97 3.88
N ASN A 69 -2.49 -11.66 3.36
CA ASN A 69 -3.87 -11.43 3.76
C ASN A 69 -4.06 -11.75 5.24
N GLY A 70 -4.62 -10.80 5.98
CA GLY A 70 -4.86 -10.91 7.42
C GLY A 70 -3.80 -10.24 8.29
N ASP A 71 -2.65 -9.83 7.72
CA ASP A 71 -1.66 -9.05 8.45
C ASP A 71 -2.25 -7.71 8.91
N LYS A 72 -1.93 -7.33 10.15
CA LYS A 72 -2.37 -6.04 10.69
C LYS A 72 -1.37 -4.97 10.30
N ILE A 73 -1.90 -3.88 9.74
CA ILE A 73 -1.09 -2.74 9.31
C ILE A 73 -1.67 -1.51 9.97
N THR A 74 -0.80 -0.77 10.66
CA THR A 74 -1.12 0.49 11.33
C THR A 74 -0.55 1.64 10.51
N ILE A 75 -1.41 2.60 10.15
CA ILE A 75 -1.01 3.90 9.59
C ILE A 75 -1.28 4.92 10.68
N ASP A 76 -0.25 5.66 11.06
CA ASP A 76 -0.34 6.73 12.05
C ASP A 76 0.12 8.04 11.41
N ALA A 77 -0.82 8.95 11.21
CA ALA A 77 -0.56 10.26 10.62
C ALA A 77 0.07 11.25 11.60
N GLU A 78 -0.08 11.03 12.92
CA GLU A 78 0.54 11.89 13.94
C GLU A 78 2.04 11.61 14.04
N THR A 79 2.42 10.33 14.01
CA THR A 79 3.83 9.92 14.02
C THR A 79 4.45 9.79 12.63
N ASN A 80 3.65 10.00 11.57
CA ASN A 80 4.04 9.82 10.17
C ASN A 80 4.68 8.45 9.91
N SER A 81 4.04 7.40 10.41
CA SER A 81 4.56 6.04 10.37
C SER A 81 3.57 5.04 9.77
N ILE A 82 4.12 4.01 9.14
CA ILE A 82 3.39 2.81 8.72
C ILE A 82 4.11 1.59 9.28
N SER A 83 3.38 0.73 9.98
CA SER A 83 3.94 -0.46 10.63
C SER A 83 3.12 -1.69 10.27
N ILE A 84 3.80 -2.82 10.06
CA ILE A 84 3.17 -4.10 9.78
C ILE A 84 3.48 -5.02 10.95
N ASP A 85 2.44 -5.58 11.57
CA ASP A 85 2.59 -6.59 12.61
C ASP A 85 2.75 -7.96 11.94
N ILE A 86 4.02 -8.38 11.84
CA ILE A 86 4.42 -9.66 11.28
C ILE A 86 4.80 -10.60 12.40
N SER A 87 3.90 -11.52 12.75
CA SER A 87 4.24 -12.61 13.67
C SER A 87 5.31 -13.50 13.03
N MET A 88 6.56 -13.40 13.50
CA MET A 88 7.73 -14.23 13.12
C MET A 88 8.12 -14.32 11.62
N ARG A 89 7.47 -13.62 10.69
CA ARG A 89 7.95 -13.54 9.30
C ARG A 89 9.17 -12.63 9.24
N SER A 90 10.33 -13.22 9.00
CA SER A 90 11.58 -12.48 8.87
C SER A 90 11.66 -11.88 7.48
N PHE A 91 11.96 -10.58 7.39
CA PHE A 91 12.37 -9.96 6.13
C PHE A 91 13.86 -9.70 6.18
N LYS A 92 14.57 -10.22 5.18
CA LYS A 92 15.99 -9.91 5.01
C LYS A 92 16.11 -8.45 4.60
N LYS A 93 16.72 -7.68 5.48
CA LYS A 93 17.24 -6.35 5.15
C LYS A 93 18.65 -6.59 4.62
N ASP A 94 18.77 -6.73 3.30
CA ASP A 94 20.08 -6.76 2.63
C ASP A 94 20.74 -5.36 2.69
#